data_AF-A0A150XXN3-F1
#
_entry.id   AF-A0A150XXN3-F1
#
_cell.length_a   1.000
_cell.length_b   1.000
_cell.length_c   1.000
_cell.angle_alpha   90.00
_cell.angle_beta   90.00
_cell.angle_gamma   90.00
#
_symmetry.space_group_name_H-M   'P 1'
#
loop_
_entity.id
_entity.type
_entity.pdbx_description
1 polymer ?
#
loop_
_entity_poly.entity_id
_entity_poly.type
_entity_poly.pdbx_seq_one_letter_code
_entity_poly.pdbx_strand_id
1 'polypeptide(L)'
;MKENLDLIDAYLNGNLETNEMLDFDDRLKSDPEFQLEFQEAKLIKNILREEVKLKVLQSLKNQEASIEKSQTIKTHTTMKKYISIAATLLLIVSLSYFGLFSGTSEVNGAKIFGQYYEAYTNIASGIERGTAVDLTNLKNRAYYAYDLGNYEEAERGLAQLVETDKSADNYFYLGIAHIETGDTEAAKNDLNIVLNNYSKYAEQAQWYLALTLLKDGATDEALSNLVDLSVKGDSYKEKSLEILMEKFGLKSLGETNPVIVVETTTRPESDESGGLGTNVPDGSFVDQRQVQFGEVLNPNNGEQYRFFNDRPIRDLREGDMIECIVLTKGRKGRKGYAFLLG
;
A
#
# COMPACT_ATOMS: atom_id res chain seq x y z
N MET A 1 -19.66 -0.81 -36.30
CA MET A 1 -19.35 0.64 -36.16
C MET A 1 -19.83 1.24 -34.85
N LYS A 2 -21.13 1.45 -34.57
CA LYS A 2 -21.56 2.11 -33.31
C LYS A 2 -21.21 1.31 -32.05
N GLU A 3 -21.41 0.00 -32.11
CA GLU A 3 -21.09 -0.96 -31.03
C GLU A 3 -19.58 -1.10 -30.79
N ASN A 4 -18.74 -0.96 -31.83
CA ASN A 4 -17.28 -1.00 -31.70
C ASN A 4 -16.74 0.26 -31.00
N LEU A 5 -17.24 1.44 -31.39
CA LEU A 5 -16.83 2.71 -30.80
C LEU A 5 -17.23 2.79 -29.33
N ASP A 6 -18.44 2.35 -28.98
CA ASP A 6 -18.90 2.32 -27.59
C ASP A 6 -18.04 1.35 -26.75
N LEU A 7 -17.67 0.18 -27.31
CA LEU A 7 -16.77 -0.78 -26.65
C LEU A 7 -15.33 -0.25 -26.53
N ILE A 8 -14.81 0.43 -27.55
CA ILE A 8 -13.50 1.09 -27.54
C ILE A 8 -13.47 2.25 -26.55
N ASP A 9 -14.52 3.07 -26.49
CA ASP A 9 -14.61 4.16 -25.52
C ASP A 9 -14.72 3.61 -24.09
N ALA A 10 -15.54 2.57 -23.88
CA ALA A 10 -15.63 1.89 -22.58
C ALA A 10 -14.28 1.30 -22.17
N TYR A 11 -13.56 0.63 -23.09
CA TYR A 11 -12.21 0.12 -22.85
C TYR A 11 -11.23 1.25 -22.50
N LEU A 12 -11.17 2.29 -23.32
CA LEU A 12 -10.25 3.40 -23.13
C LEU A 12 -10.53 4.13 -21.82
N ASN A 13 -11.78 4.15 -21.35
CA ASN A 13 -12.22 4.78 -20.11
C ASN A 13 -12.25 3.84 -18.90
N GLY A 14 -11.89 2.55 -19.05
CA GLY A 14 -11.81 1.59 -17.94
C GLY A 14 -13.17 1.04 -17.47
N ASN A 15 -14.22 1.15 -18.28
CA ASN A 15 -15.62 0.85 -17.92
C ASN A 15 -16.13 -0.49 -18.46
N LEU A 16 -15.26 -1.42 -18.89
CA LEU A 16 -15.70 -2.73 -19.39
C LEU A 16 -15.96 -3.73 -18.27
N GLU A 17 -17.10 -4.42 -18.33
CA GLU A 17 -17.37 -5.57 -17.48
C GLU A 17 -16.52 -6.80 -17.91
N THR A 18 -16.34 -7.79 -17.03
CA THR A 18 -15.43 -8.94 -17.26
C THR A 18 -15.73 -9.73 -18.54
N ASN A 19 -17.01 -9.87 -18.90
CA ASN A 19 -17.47 -10.50 -20.13
C ASN A 19 -17.19 -9.63 -21.38
N GLU A 20 -17.30 -8.31 -21.26
CA GLU A 20 -17.04 -7.37 -22.35
C GLU A 20 -15.54 -7.19 -22.60
N MET A 21 -14.70 -7.32 -21.56
CA MET A 21 -13.24 -7.33 -21.66
C MET A 21 -12.74 -8.54 -22.47
N LEU A 22 -13.35 -9.72 -22.29
CA LEU A 22 -13.02 -10.91 -23.06
C LEU A 22 -13.39 -10.78 -24.54
N ASP A 23 -14.55 -10.19 -24.84
CA ASP A 23 -14.98 -9.89 -26.22
C ASP A 23 -14.06 -8.84 -26.86
N PHE A 24 -13.67 -7.81 -26.11
CA PHE A 24 -12.71 -6.80 -26.57
C PHE A 24 -11.35 -7.41 -26.92
N ASP A 25 -10.78 -8.23 -26.02
CA ASP A 25 -9.50 -8.89 -26.23
C ASP A 25 -9.50 -9.88 -27.40
N ASP A 26 -10.62 -10.58 -27.61
CA ASP A 26 -10.78 -11.48 -28.75
C ASP A 26 -10.84 -10.71 -30.07
N ARG A 27 -11.64 -9.63 -30.13
CA ARG A 27 -11.73 -8.76 -31.31
C ARG A 27 -10.42 -8.05 -31.62
N LEU A 28 -9.68 -7.59 -30.62
CA LEU A 28 -8.38 -6.95 -30.80
C LEU A 28 -7.34 -7.90 -31.45
N LYS A 29 -7.47 -9.22 -31.23
CA LYS A 29 -6.59 -10.25 -31.79
C LYS A 29 -7.07 -10.80 -33.14
N SER A 30 -8.39 -10.89 -33.33
CA SER A 30 -9.01 -11.57 -34.46
C SER A 30 -9.47 -10.64 -35.57
N ASP A 31 -9.71 -9.35 -35.29
CA ASP A 31 -10.27 -8.37 -36.24
C ASP A 31 -9.28 -7.20 -36.49
N PRO A 32 -8.61 -7.17 -37.67
CA PRO A 32 -7.72 -6.08 -38.06
C PRO A 32 -8.39 -4.71 -38.22
N GLU A 33 -9.68 -4.67 -38.56
CA GLU A 33 -10.43 -3.41 -38.74
C GLU A 33 -10.72 -2.77 -37.36
N PHE A 34 -11.13 -3.61 -36.39
CA PHE A 34 -11.28 -3.20 -35.00
C PHE A 34 -9.95 -2.73 -34.37
N GLN A 35 -8.85 -3.40 -34.69
CA GLN A 35 -7.51 -2.99 -34.25
C GLN A 35 -7.14 -1.60 -34.76
N LEU A 36 -7.44 -1.30 -36.03
CA LEU A 36 -7.18 0.01 -36.61
C LEU A 36 -8.05 1.10 -35.96
N GLU A 37 -9.35 0.86 -35.80
CA GLU A 37 -10.28 1.77 -35.10
C GLU A 37 -9.80 2.07 -33.67
N PHE A 38 -9.32 1.05 -32.96
CA PHE A 38 -8.77 1.21 -31.61
C PHE A 38 -7.50 2.08 -31.59
N GLN A 39 -6.58 1.89 -32.53
CA GLN A 39 -5.34 2.69 -32.59
C GLN A 39 -5.64 4.17 -32.90
N GLU A 40 -6.59 4.45 -33.78
CA GLU A 40 -7.02 5.81 -34.10
C GLU A 40 -7.68 6.50 -32.91
N ALA A 41 -8.61 5.81 -32.24
CA ALA A 41 -9.26 6.32 -31.02
C ALA A 41 -8.26 6.58 -29.89
N LYS A 42 -7.30 5.66 -29.70
CA LYS A 42 -6.21 5.80 -28.73
C LYS A 42 -5.33 7.01 -29.04
N LEU A 43 -5.01 7.25 -30.32
CA LEU A 43 -4.19 8.38 -30.75
C LEU A 43 -4.92 9.71 -30.49
N ILE A 44 -6.21 9.81 -30.82
CA ILE A 44 -7.04 11.00 -30.57
C ILE A 44 -7.12 11.28 -29.06
N LYS A 45 -7.35 10.24 -28.24
CA LYS A 45 -7.38 10.36 -26.78
C LYS A 45 -6.05 10.87 -26.22
N ASN A 46 -4.93 10.40 -26.75
CA ASN A 46 -3.59 10.86 -26.35
C ASN A 46 -3.33 12.32 -26.73
N ILE A 47 -3.75 12.77 -27.93
CA ILE A 47 -3.63 14.18 -28.34
C ILE A 47 -4.46 15.09 -27.42
N LEU A 48 -5.71 14.72 -27.13
CA LEU A 48 -6.57 15.46 -26.20
C LEU A 48 -5.95 15.55 -24.80
N ARG A 49 -5.28 14.49 -24.35
CA ARG A 49 -4.60 14.44 -23.06
C ARG A 49 -3.43 15.42 -22.96
N GLU A 50 -2.64 15.55 -24.02
CA GLU A 50 -1.53 16.51 -24.08
C GLU A 50 -2.03 17.97 -24.09
N GLU A 51 -3.14 18.27 -24.78
CA GLU A 51 -3.74 19.60 -24.75
C GLU A 51 -4.29 19.97 -23.36
N VAL A 52 -4.92 19.01 -22.67
CA VAL A 52 -5.43 19.20 -21.31
C VAL A 52 -4.27 19.40 -20.32
N LYS A 53 -3.20 18.61 -20.42
CA LYS A 53 -1.98 18.75 -19.62
C LYS A 53 -1.36 20.15 -19.76
N LEU A 54 -1.28 20.68 -20.98
CA LEU A 54 -0.76 22.03 -21.23
C LEU A 54 -1.63 23.13 -20.60
N LYS A 55 -2.96 23.01 -20.66
CA LYS A 55 -3.89 23.96 -20.02
C LYS A 55 -3.79 23.94 -18.50
N VAL A 56 -3.63 22.76 -17.90
CA VAL A 56 -3.44 22.59 -16.45
C VAL A 56 -2.12 23.23 -16.01
N LEU A 57 -1.02 22.98 -16.72
CA LEU A 57 0.29 23.59 -16.43
C LEU A 57 0.27 25.12 -16.53
N GLN A 58 -0.46 25.69 -17.49
CA GLN A 58 -0.64 27.14 -17.60
C GLN A 58 -1.46 27.71 -16.43
N SER A 59 -2.50 27.01 -15.98
CA SER A 59 -3.29 27.41 -14.82
C SER A 59 -2.46 27.44 -13.53
N LEU A 60 -1.61 26.43 -13.33
CA LEU A 60 -0.72 26.34 -12.17
C LEU A 60 0.31 27.48 -12.14
N LYS A 61 0.94 27.80 -13.27
CA LYS A 61 1.86 28.95 -13.37
C LYS A 61 1.21 30.30 -13.04
N ASN A 62 -0.06 30.47 -13.44
CA ASN A 62 -0.81 31.70 -13.15
C ASN A 62 -1.17 31.82 -11.65
N GLN A 63 -1.38 30.70 -10.97
CA GLN A 63 -1.61 30.67 -9.52
C GLN A 63 -0.34 30.93 -8.73
N GLU A 64 0.81 30.37 -9.13
CA GLU A 64 2.12 30.66 -8.50
C GLU A 64 2.51 32.14 -8.59
N ALA A 65 2.33 32.77 -9.77
CA ALA A 65 2.61 34.19 -9.96
C ALA A 65 1.71 35.12 -9.12
N SER A 66 0.54 34.63 -8.69
CA SER A 66 -0.38 35.35 -7.82
C SER A 66 0.02 35.26 -6.33
N ILE A 67 0.73 34.20 -5.95
CA ILE A 67 1.21 33.98 -4.57
C ILE A 67 2.49 34.80 -4.30
N GLU A 68 3.41 34.88 -5.25
CA GLU A 68 4.65 35.66 -5.11
C GLU A 68 4.42 37.18 -4.93
N LYS A 69 3.33 37.71 -5.49
CA LYS A 69 2.96 39.14 -5.33
C LYS A 69 2.44 39.52 -3.94
N SER A 70 2.17 38.55 -3.06
CA SER A 70 1.49 38.81 -1.78
C SER A 70 2.41 38.94 -0.56
N GLN A 71 3.73 38.74 -0.70
CA GLN A 71 4.67 38.88 0.41
C GLN A 71 5.58 40.10 0.24
N THR A 72 5.12 41.24 0.77
CA THR A 72 6.04 42.32 1.13
C THR A 72 5.98 42.53 2.64
N ILE A 73 7.01 42.05 3.35
CA ILE A 73 7.29 42.54 4.70
C ILE A 73 8.74 43.01 4.72
N LYS A 74 8.89 44.33 4.63
CA LYS A 74 10.12 45.02 5.04
C LYS A 74 10.22 44.94 6.56
N THR A 75 11.39 44.63 7.10
CA THR A 75 11.96 45.33 8.27
C THR A 75 13.43 44.95 8.46
N HIS A 76 14.29 45.97 8.41
CA HIS A 76 15.64 45.92 8.98
C HIS A 76 15.54 46.15 10.49
N THR A 77 16.30 45.40 11.29
CA THR A 77 17.36 45.86 12.22
C THR A 77 17.61 44.88 13.37
N THR A 78 18.82 45.00 13.91
CA THR A 78 19.63 44.15 14.78
C THR A 78 19.13 44.00 16.22
N MET A 79 19.04 42.76 16.74
CA MET A 79 19.47 42.40 18.11
C MET A 79 19.60 40.87 18.30
N LYS A 80 20.79 40.31 18.07
CA LYS A 80 21.03 38.86 17.95
C LYS A 80 21.26 38.06 19.26
N LYS A 81 21.00 38.58 20.46
CA LYS A 81 21.36 37.85 21.71
C LYS A 81 20.22 37.49 22.67
N TYR A 82 19.10 38.20 22.68
CA TYR A 82 17.99 37.88 23.60
C TYR A 82 16.87 37.04 22.96
N ILE A 83 16.81 36.98 21.63
CA ILE A 83 15.83 36.15 20.91
C ILE A 83 16.13 34.65 21.08
N SER A 84 17.40 34.26 21.23
CA SER A 84 17.77 32.83 21.33
C SER A 84 17.23 32.16 22.60
N ILE A 85 17.16 32.87 23.73
CA ILE A 85 16.73 32.30 25.01
C ILE A 85 15.19 32.24 25.08
N ALA A 86 14.52 33.30 24.61
CA ALA A 86 13.06 33.32 24.50
C ALA A 86 12.55 32.31 23.45
N ALA A 87 13.26 32.11 22.35
CA ALA A 87 12.93 31.11 21.34
C ALA A 87 13.08 29.68 21.88
N THR A 88 14.10 29.38 22.69
CA THR A 88 14.23 28.06 23.33
C THR A 88 13.15 27.81 24.39
N LEU A 89 12.79 28.82 25.18
CA LEU A 89 11.70 28.67 26.16
C LEU A 89 10.33 28.57 25.48
N LEU A 90 10.08 29.34 24.42
CA LEU A 90 8.88 29.19 23.59
C LEU A 90 8.90 27.89 22.79
N LEU A 91 10.04 27.36 22.37
CA LEU A 91 10.15 26.03 21.77
C LEU A 91 9.86 24.95 22.80
N ILE A 92 10.44 25.01 24.00
CA ILE A 92 10.19 24.01 25.04
C ILE A 92 8.74 24.08 25.50
N VAL A 93 8.18 25.27 25.70
CA VAL A 93 6.77 25.44 26.07
C VAL A 93 5.86 25.07 24.90
N SER A 94 6.21 25.35 23.64
CA SER A 94 5.41 24.93 22.48
C SER A 94 5.54 23.44 22.19
N LEU A 95 6.70 22.81 22.37
CA LEU A 95 6.90 21.35 22.32
C LEU A 95 6.18 20.66 23.47
N SER A 96 6.19 21.25 24.68
CA SER A 96 5.47 20.71 25.84
C SER A 96 3.96 20.88 25.69
N TYR A 97 3.49 22.02 25.15
CA TYR A 97 2.09 22.29 24.89
C TYR A 97 1.58 21.50 23.67
N PHE A 98 2.40 21.31 22.64
CA PHE A 98 2.06 20.47 21.49
C PHE A 98 2.25 18.98 21.78
N GLY A 99 3.01 18.59 22.80
CA GLY A 99 3.16 17.21 23.27
C GLY A 99 2.14 16.78 24.33
N LEU A 100 1.65 17.70 25.17
CA LEU A 100 0.71 17.42 26.26
C LEU A 100 -0.71 17.97 26.04
N PHE A 101 -0.89 18.99 25.17
CA PHE A 101 -2.18 19.66 24.91
C PHE A 101 -2.64 19.57 23.44
N SER A 102 -1.95 18.83 22.58
CA SER A 102 -2.52 18.36 21.31
C SER A 102 -3.54 17.26 21.60
N GLY A 103 -4.73 17.67 22.02
CA GLY A 103 -5.95 16.86 21.99
C GLY A 103 -6.38 16.54 20.56
N THR A 104 -5.46 16.04 19.74
CA THR A 104 -5.76 15.27 18.55
C THR A 104 -5.82 13.83 19.00
N SER A 105 -7.01 13.23 18.98
CA SER A 105 -7.14 11.78 18.92
C SER A 105 -6.47 11.31 17.62
N GLU A 106 -5.14 11.29 17.59
CA GLU A 106 -4.39 10.64 16.53
C GLU A 106 -4.70 9.15 16.68
N VAL A 107 -5.06 8.52 15.56
CA VAL A 107 -5.37 7.10 15.54
C VAL A 107 -4.14 6.35 16.04
N ASN A 108 -4.21 5.82 17.25
CA ASN A 108 -3.08 5.16 17.88
C ASN A 108 -2.96 3.74 17.32
N GLY A 109 -2.09 3.56 16.32
CA GLY A 109 -1.88 2.29 15.64
C GLY A 109 -1.47 1.16 16.59
N ALA A 110 -0.65 1.43 17.60
CA ALA A 110 -0.29 0.45 18.64
C ALA A 110 -1.50 -0.01 19.48
N LYS A 111 -2.46 0.89 19.74
CA LYS A 111 -3.72 0.53 20.40
C LYS A 111 -4.59 -0.34 19.50
N ILE A 112 -4.65 -0.06 18.20
CA ILE A 112 -5.37 -0.91 17.24
C ILE A 112 -4.71 -2.29 17.18
N PHE A 113 -3.38 -2.34 17.05
CA PHE A 113 -2.63 -3.59 17.11
C PHE A 113 -3.04 -4.41 18.34
N GLY A 114 -2.96 -3.85 19.55
CA GLY A 114 -3.33 -4.57 20.78
C GLY A 114 -4.81 -4.98 20.89
N GLN A 115 -5.71 -4.44 20.06
CA GLN A 115 -7.13 -4.81 20.03
C GLN A 115 -7.44 -5.93 19.03
N TYR A 116 -6.72 -5.98 17.91
CA TYR A 116 -7.04 -6.85 16.78
C TYR A 116 -5.99 -7.94 16.54
N TYR A 117 -4.82 -7.83 17.16
CA TYR A 117 -3.76 -8.82 17.08
C TYR A 117 -3.98 -9.94 18.10
N GLU A 118 -3.82 -11.16 17.61
CA GLU A 118 -3.66 -12.37 18.40
C GLU A 118 -2.67 -13.26 17.65
N ALA A 119 -1.73 -13.90 18.35
CA ALA A 119 -0.79 -14.82 17.73
C ALA A 119 -1.54 -15.94 17.00
N TYR A 120 -1.14 -16.25 15.76
CA TYR A 120 -1.86 -17.24 14.97
C TYR A 120 -1.69 -18.63 15.60
N THR A 121 -2.80 -19.35 15.78
CA THR A 121 -2.74 -20.71 16.32
C THR A 121 -2.01 -21.63 15.35
N ASN A 122 -1.04 -22.39 15.85
CA ASN A 122 -0.31 -23.34 15.04
C ASN A 122 -1.21 -24.48 14.54
N ILE A 123 -1.31 -24.57 13.22
CA ILE A 123 -1.97 -25.66 12.50
C ILE A 123 -0.99 -26.43 11.59
N ALA A 124 0.28 -26.00 11.53
CA ALA A 124 1.28 -26.55 10.62
C ALA A 124 1.98 -27.79 11.16
N SER A 125 2.05 -27.94 12.49
CA SER A 125 2.78 -29.02 13.14
C SER A 125 2.12 -30.40 12.94
N GLY A 126 0.79 -30.45 12.72
CA GLY A 126 0.05 -31.72 12.68
C GLY A 126 0.14 -32.52 14.00
N ILE A 127 0.68 -31.91 15.06
CA ILE A 127 0.88 -32.54 16.37
C ILE A 127 -0.44 -32.43 17.13
N GLU A 128 -1.11 -33.57 17.36
CA GLU A 128 -2.23 -33.62 18.29
C GLU A 128 -1.72 -33.34 19.71
N ARG A 129 -2.33 -32.36 20.38
CA ARG A 129 -2.07 -32.03 21.79
C ARG A 129 -2.22 -33.30 22.65
N GLY A 130 -1.10 -33.86 23.11
CA GLY A 130 -1.07 -35.06 23.97
C GLY A 130 -0.18 -36.21 23.48
N THR A 131 0.38 -36.13 22.27
CA THR A 131 1.38 -37.09 21.78
C THR A 131 2.80 -36.68 22.19
N ALA A 132 3.67 -37.68 22.44
CA ALA A 132 5.08 -37.41 22.75
C ALA A 132 5.77 -36.81 21.52
N VAL A 133 6.16 -35.54 21.62
CA VAL A 133 6.86 -34.83 20.54
C VAL A 133 8.35 -35.17 20.59
N ASP A 134 8.91 -35.62 19.47
CA ASP A 134 10.35 -35.76 19.33
C ASP A 134 11.02 -34.39 19.18
N LEU A 135 11.58 -33.89 20.28
CA LEU A 135 12.27 -32.59 20.34
C LEU A 135 13.72 -32.62 19.82
N THR A 136 14.22 -33.79 19.38
CA THR A 136 15.53 -33.86 18.71
C THR A 136 15.45 -33.30 17.28
N ASN A 137 14.29 -33.38 16.65
CA ASN A 137 14.02 -32.77 15.35
C ASN A 137 13.83 -31.25 15.47
N LEU A 138 14.56 -30.47 14.66
CA LEU A 138 14.54 -29.00 14.67
C LEU A 138 13.13 -28.43 14.44
N LYS A 139 12.40 -28.96 13.45
CA LYS A 139 11.03 -28.51 13.13
C LYS A 139 10.11 -28.70 14.31
N ASN A 140 10.07 -29.92 14.87
CA ASN A 140 9.23 -30.20 16.02
C ASN A 140 9.56 -29.30 17.21
N ARG A 141 10.85 -29.08 17.51
CA ARG A 141 11.26 -28.19 18.60
C ARG A 141 10.82 -26.74 18.38
N ALA A 142 11.00 -26.21 17.17
CA ALA A 142 10.64 -24.83 16.84
C ALA A 142 9.12 -24.59 16.95
N TYR A 143 8.32 -25.46 16.34
CA TYR A 143 6.86 -25.37 16.39
C TYR A 143 6.31 -25.65 17.79
N TYR A 144 6.92 -26.56 18.56
CA TYR A 144 6.54 -26.79 19.95
C TYR A 144 6.85 -25.58 20.84
N ALA A 145 7.99 -24.92 20.63
CA ALA A 145 8.32 -23.68 21.34
C ALA A 145 7.30 -22.57 21.02
N TYR A 146 6.89 -22.45 19.75
CA TYR A 146 5.84 -21.52 19.33
C TYR A 146 4.52 -21.80 20.06
N ASP A 147 4.10 -23.07 20.14
CA ASP A 147 2.86 -23.49 20.82
C ASP A 147 2.85 -23.17 22.33
N LEU A 148 4.03 -23.14 22.95
CA LEU A 148 4.22 -22.77 24.35
C LEU A 148 4.34 -21.25 24.57
N GLY A 149 4.31 -20.45 23.51
CA GLY A 149 4.56 -19.00 23.56
C GLY A 149 6.02 -18.65 23.84
N ASN A 150 6.95 -19.60 23.68
CA ASN A 150 8.38 -19.32 23.78
C ASN A 150 8.90 -18.85 22.41
N TYR A 151 8.53 -17.61 22.06
CA TYR A 151 8.79 -17.07 20.72
C TYR A 151 10.28 -16.85 20.43
N GLU A 152 11.13 -16.60 21.42
CA GLU A 152 12.58 -16.50 21.22
C GLU A 152 13.23 -17.82 20.77
N GLU A 153 12.79 -18.96 21.30
CA GLU A 153 13.26 -20.28 20.84
C GLU A 153 12.62 -20.66 19.50
N ALA A 154 11.34 -20.33 19.32
CA ALA A 154 10.65 -20.54 18.06
C ALA A 154 11.33 -19.79 16.90
N GLU A 155 11.61 -18.50 17.09
CA GLU A 155 12.31 -17.63 16.15
C GLU A 155 13.65 -18.24 15.74
N ARG A 156 14.51 -18.61 16.71
CA ARG A 156 15.82 -19.23 16.42
C ARG A 156 15.67 -20.53 15.61
N GLY A 157 14.68 -21.35 15.93
CA GLY A 157 14.43 -22.60 15.22
C GLY A 157 13.89 -22.39 13.81
N LEU A 158 12.93 -21.48 13.65
CA LEU A 158 12.29 -21.14 12.37
C LEU A 158 13.25 -20.42 11.43
N ALA A 159 14.10 -19.53 11.93
CA ALA A 159 15.17 -18.88 11.17
C ALA A 159 16.13 -19.93 10.57
N GLN A 160 16.52 -20.95 11.34
CA GLN A 160 17.32 -22.07 10.82
C GLN A 160 16.56 -22.93 9.80
N LEU A 161 15.25 -23.10 9.97
CA LEU A 161 14.44 -23.88 9.03
C LEU A 161 14.35 -23.21 7.66
N VAL A 162 14.13 -21.88 7.60
CA VAL A 162 13.99 -21.17 6.32
C VAL A 162 15.28 -21.14 5.48
N GLU A 163 16.44 -21.40 6.09
CA GLU A 163 17.71 -21.59 5.35
C GLU A 163 17.71 -22.84 4.46
N THR A 164 16.94 -23.88 4.84
CA THR A 164 16.96 -25.20 4.17
C THR A 164 15.60 -25.62 3.61
N ASP A 165 14.50 -25.13 4.20
CA ASP A 165 13.12 -25.40 3.83
C ASP A 165 12.35 -24.06 3.75
N LYS A 166 12.42 -23.44 2.57
CA LYS A 166 11.68 -22.23 2.24
C LYS A 166 10.21 -22.59 1.98
N SER A 167 9.42 -22.65 3.05
CA SER A 167 7.99 -22.96 3.00
C SER A 167 7.13 -21.83 3.56
N ALA A 168 5.89 -21.74 3.08
CA ALA A 168 4.90 -20.79 3.59
C ALA A 168 4.71 -20.92 5.12
N ASP A 169 4.72 -22.15 5.64
CA ASP A 169 4.63 -22.40 7.08
C ASP A 169 5.82 -21.78 7.81
N ASN A 170 7.06 -22.11 7.43
CA ASN A 170 8.23 -21.66 8.18
C ASN A 170 8.33 -20.12 8.18
N TYR A 171 8.13 -19.46 7.02
CA TYR A 171 8.16 -17.99 6.96
C TYR A 171 6.99 -17.33 7.69
N PHE A 172 5.77 -17.88 7.58
CA PHE A 172 4.61 -17.29 8.26
C PHE A 172 4.78 -17.31 9.78
N TYR A 173 5.12 -18.47 10.35
CA TYR A 173 5.32 -18.58 11.80
C TYR A 173 6.58 -17.83 12.28
N LEU A 174 7.62 -17.71 11.44
CA LEU A 174 8.79 -16.87 11.75
C LEU A 174 8.38 -15.40 11.85
N GLY A 175 7.57 -14.92 10.89
CA GLY A 175 7.03 -13.56 10.92
C GLY A 175 6.21 -13.29 12.19
N ILE A 176 5.37 -14.23 12.62
CA ILE A 176 4.64 -14.08 13.90
C ILE A 176 5.60 -14.09 15.10
N ALA A 177 6.60 -14.98 15.12
CA ALA A 177 7.59 -15.01 16.19
C ALA A 177 8.34 -13.67 16.30
N HIS A 178 8.74 -13.07 15.17
CA HIS A 178 9.34 -11.72 15.14
C HIS A 178 8.39 -10.62 15.66
N ILE A 179 7.07 -10.70 15.41
CA ILE A 179 6.11 -9.75 16.01
C ILE A 179 6.11 -9.83 17.54
N GLU A 180 6.15 -11.06 18.07
CA GLU A 180 6.10 -11.36 19.50
C GLU A 180 7.40 -10.98 20.22
N THR A 181 8.56 -11.20 19.59
CA THR A 181 9.86 -10.77 20.11
C THR A 181 10.13 -9.28 19.89
N GLY A 182 9.32 -8.62 19.06
CA GLY A 182 9.34 -7.18 18.84
C GLY A 182 10.22 -6.72 17.69
N ASP A 183 10.76 -7.63 16.89
CA ASP A 183 11.47 -7.31 15.64
C ASP A 183 10.47 -7.09 14.50
N THR A 184 9.88 -5.89 14.47
CA THR A 184 8.83 -5.57 13.51
C THR A 184 9.34 -5.43 12.08
N GLU A 185 10.62 -5.09 11.87
CA GLU A 185 11.22 -5.06 10.54
C GLU A 185 11.40 -6.47 9.96
N ALA A 186 11.93 -7.40 10.75
CA ALA A 186 12.06 -8.79 10.33
C ALA A 186 10.69 -9.43 10.08
N ALA A 187 9.72 -9.17 10.97
CA ALA A 187 8.34 -9.61 10.79
C ALA A 187 7.73 -9.14 9.46
N LYS A 188 7.86 -7.85 9.14
CA LYS A 188 7.38 -7.30 7.87
C LYS A 188 8.03 -7.99 6.68
N ASN A 189 9.33 -8.28 6.75
CA ASN A 189 10.02 -8.98 5.68
C ASN A 189 9.49 -10.40 5.48
N ASP A 190 9.44 -11.21 6.55
CA ASP A 190 8.99 -12.61 6.46
C ASP A 190 7.54 -12.73 5.97
N LEU A 191 6.65 -11.86 6.45
CA LEU A 191 5.26 -11.83 5.99
C LEU A 191 5.18 -11.45 4.51
N ASN A 192 6.00 -10.51 4.03
CA ASN A 192 6.07 -10.18 2.61
C ASN A 192 6.62 -11.34 1.77
N ILE A 193 7.61 -12.09 2.27
CA ILE A 193 8.07 -13.32 1.63
C ILE A 193 6.90 -14.30 1.46
N VAL A 194 6.03 -14.43 2.47
CA VAL A 194 4.81 -15.25 2.33
C VAL A 194 3.95 -14.74 1.18
N LEU A 195 3.65 -13.43 1.15
CA LEU A 195 2.80 -12.81 0.13
C LEU A 195 3.33 -12.93 -1.29
N ASN A 196 4.65 -12.83 -1.45
CA ASN A 196 5.27 -12.82 -2.77
C ASN A 196 5.40 -14.21 -3.39
N ASN A 197 5.51 -15.26 -2.56
CA ASN A 197 5.93 -16.58 -3.02
C ASN A 197 4.88 -17.68 -2.83
N TYR A 198 3.86 -17.46 -2.00
CA TYR A 198 2.93 -18.53 -1.63
C TYR A 198 1.47 -18.05 -1.59
N SER A 199 0.56 -18.89 -2.07
CA SER A 199 -0.89 -18.69 -1.91
C SER A 199 -1.36 -19.09 -0.51
N LYS A 200 -0.72 -20.09 0.10
CA LYS A 200 -0.98 -20.50 1.48
C LYS A 200 -0.61 -19.34 2.42
N TYR A 201 -1.55 -19.00 3.30
CA TYR A 201 -1.44 -17.89 4.26
C TYR A 201 -1.43 -16.48 3.65
N ALA A 202 -1.78 -16.29 2.38
CA ALA A 202 -1.74 -14.96 1.75
C ALA A 202 -2.57 -13.90 2.50
N GLU A 203 -3.83 -14.19 2.84
CA GLU A 203 -4.66 -13.22 3.58
C GLU A 203 -4.18 -13.03 5.03
N GLN A 204 -3.76 -14.13 5.67
CA GLN A 204 -3.23 -14.11 7.04
C GLN A 204 -1.99 -13.24 7.11
N ALA A 205 -1.01 -13.48 6.24
CA ALA A 205 0.23 -12.73 6.20
C ALA A 205 -0.02 -11.25 5.92
N GLN A 206 -0.96 -10.92 5.02
CA GLN A 206 -1.34 -9.55 4.71
C GLN A 206 -2.02 -8.86 5.89
N TRP A 207 -2.85 -9.59 6.64
CA TRP A 207 -3.47 -9.09 7.86
C TRP A 207 -2.43 -8.79 8.95
N TYR A 208 -1.53 -9.74 9.22
CA TYR A 208 -0.46 -9.54 10.21
C TYR A 208 0.53 -8.46 9.78
N LEU A 209 0.78 -8.30 8.47
CA LEU A 209 1.58 -7.22 7.92
C LEU A 209 0.90 -5.87 8.21
N ALA A 210 -0.40 -5.74 7.92
CA ALA A 210 -1.17 -4.53 8.18
C ALA A 210 -1.14 -4.14 9.67
N LEU A 211 -1.35 -5.10 10.57
CA LEU A 211 -1.29 -4.85 12.01
C LEU A 211 0.11 -4.42 12.45
N THR A 212 1.16 -5.08 11.96
CA THR A 212 2.55 -4.73 12.28
C THR A 212 2.89 -3.32 11.79
N LEU A 213 2.45 -2.96 10.58
CA LEU A 213 2.60 -1.60 10.04
C LEU A 213 1.86 -0.55 10.90
N LEU A 214 0.66 -0.88 11.42
CA LEU A 214 -0.03 0.00 12.38
C LEU A 214 0.75 0.18 13.67
N LYS A 215 1.32 -0.91 14.22
CA LYS A 215 2.15 -0.88 15.44
C LYS A 215 3.37 0.04 15.27
N ASP A 216 4.01 -0.02 14.09
CA ASP A 216 5.18 0.79 13.73
C ASP A 216 4.84 2.24 13.31
N GLY A 217 3.55 2.58 13.18
CA GLY A 217 3.10 3.90 12.74
C GLY A 217 3.14 4.12 11.22
N ALA A 218 3.46 3.09 10.42
CA ALA A 218 3.39 3.08 8.96
C ALA A 218 1.94 3.00 8.47
N THR A 219 1.15 4.03 8.83
CA THR A 219 -0.32 4.02 8.72
C THR A 219 -0.80 3.94 7.28
N ASP A 220 -0.17 4.66 6.35
CA ASP A 220 -0.62 4.70 4.96
C ASP A 220 -0.41 3.31 4.28
N GLU A 221 0.69 2.63 4.60
CA GLU A 221 1.00 1.27 4.14
C GLU A 221 0.02 0.25 4.75
N ALA A 222 -0.27 0.36 6.05
CA ALA A 222 -1.26 -0.48 6.70
C ALA A 222 -2.66 -0.32 6.07
N LEU A 223 -3.06 0.91 5.78
CA LEU A 223 -4.35 1.20 5.14
C LEU A 223 -4.43 0.57 3.75
N SER A 224 -3.35 0.57 2.97
CA SER A 224 -3.32 -0.14 1.70
C SER A 224 -3.68 -1.63 1.86
N ASN A 225 -3.05 -2.31 2.82
CA ASN A 225 -3.29 -3.73 3.05
C ASN A 225 -4.72 -4.00 3.54
N LEU A 226 -5.24 -3.16 4.45
CA LEU A 226 -6.59 -3.30 4.98
C LEU A 226 -7.65 -3.05 3.91
N VAL A 227 -7.45 -2.07 3.02
CA VAL A 227 -8.38 -1.83 1.92
C VAL A 227 -8.37 -3.01 0.96
N ASP A 228 -7.20 -3.51 0.57
CA ASP A 228 -7.10 -4.69 -0.31
C ASP A 228 -7.80 -5.92 0.31
N LEU A 229 -7.59 -6.19 1.60
CA LEU A 229 -8.30 -7.26 2.33
C LEU A 229 -9.81 -7.03 2.40
N SER A 230 -10.26 -5.78 2.54
CA SER A 230 -11.70 -5.45 2.58
C SER A 230 -12.40 -5.60 1.22
N VAL A 231 -11.66 -5.43 0.12
CA VAL A 231 -12.17 -5.49 -1.25
C VAL A 231 -12.05 -6.90 -1.82
N LYS A 232 -10.88 -7.53 -1.69
CA LYS A 232 -10.50 -8.78 -2.35
C LYS A 232 -10.46 -9.99 -1.41
N GLY A 233 -10.33 -9.78 -0.11
CA GLY A 233 -10.21 -10.87 0.87
C GLY A 233 -11.55 -11.49 1.27
N ASP A 234 -11.48 -12.67 1.89
CA ASP A 234 -12.62 -13.38 2.47
C ASP A 234 -12.53 -13.43 4.00
N SER A 235 -11.43 -14.00 4.53
CA SER A 235 -11.27 -14.30 5.97
C SER A 235 -11.08 -13.07 6.85
N TYR A 236 -10.47 -12.01 6.31
CA TYR A 236 -10.17 -10.77 7.06
C TYR A 236 -10.97 -9.56 6.58
N LYS A 237 -11.93 -9.77 5.68
CA LYS A 237 -12.74 -8.70 5.08
C LYS A 237 -13.47 -7.86 6.13
N GLU A 238 -14.26 -8.51 6.98
CA GLU A 238 -15.09 -7.84 7.99
C GLU A 238 -14.24 -7.08 9.03
N LYS A 239 -13.17 -7.71 9.51
CA LYS A 239 -12.24 -7.08 10.47
C LYS A 239 -11.53 -5.88 9.86
N SER A 240 -11.14 -5.96 8.58
CA SER A 240 -10.51 -4.85 7.88
C SER A 240 -11.48 -3.68 7.70
N LEU A 241 -12.73 -3.96 7.32
CA LEU A 241 -13.80 -2.97 7.26
C LEU A 241 -14.03 -2.29 8.61
N GLU A 242 -14.11 -3.07 9.69
CA GLU A 242 -14.29 -2.54 11.04
C GLU A 242 -13.17 -1.55 11.41
N ILE A 243 -11.90 -1.92 11.19
CA ILE A 243 -10.76 -1.02 11.45
C ILE A 243 -10.87 0.26 10.60
N LEU A 244 -11.09 0.11 9.30
CA LEU A 244 -11.17 1.23 8.36
C LEU A 244 -12.30 2.21 8.73
N MET A 245 -13.49 1.69 9.03
CA MET A 245 -14.66 2.50 9.32
C MET A 245 -14.62 3.10 10.73
N GLU A 246 -14.36 2.28 11.75
CA GLU A 246 -14.45 2.73 13.14
C GLU A 246 -13.23 3.51 13.62
N LYS A 247 -12.04 3.12 13.15
CA LYS A 247 -10.79 3.73 13.64
C LYS A 247 -10.29 4.82 12.72
N PHE A 248 -10.46 4.66 11.41
CA PHE A 248 -10.00 5.63 10.41
C PHE A 248 -11.11 6.50 9.81
N GLY A 249 -12.37 6.23 10.14
CA GLY A 249 -13.51 7.05 9.71
C GLY A 249 -13.84 6.89 8.24
N LEU A 250 -13.50 5.76 7.62
CA LEU A 250 -13.89 5.45 6.25
C LEU A 250 -15.42 5.37 6.17
N LYS A 251 -16.04 6.19 5.32
CA LYS A 251 -17.50 6.27 5.20
C LYS A 251 -18.07 5.21 4.25
N SER A 252 -17.35 4.93 3.16
CA SER A 252 -17.74 3.93 2.16
C SER A 252 -16.51 3.54 1.33
N LEU A 253 -16.53 2.30 0.82
CA LEU A 253 -15.57 1.80 -0.18
C LEU A 253 -16.11 1.90 -1.63
N GLY A 254 -17.37 2.32 -1.78
CA GLY A 254 -18.14 2.12 -3.02
C GLY A 254 -18.06 3.24 -4.06
N GLU A 255 -17.38 4.36 -3.78
CA GLU A 255 -17.13 5.39 -4.78
C GLU A 255 -15.67 5.25 -5.25
N THR A 256 -15.47 4.45 -6.29
CA THR A 256 -14.21 4.46 -7.02
C THR A 256 -14.18 5.70 -7.91
N ASN A 257 -13.01 6.31 -8.02
CA ASN A 257 -12.81 7.46 -8.88
C ASN A 257 -11.63 7.18 -9.81
N PRO A 258 -11.77 7.41 -11.12
CA PRO A 258 -10.65 7.31 -12.03
C PRO A 258 -9.64 8.39 -11.68
N VAL A 259 -8.39 7.98 -11.50
CA VAL A 259 -7.25 8.87 -11.26
C VAL A 259 -6.16 8.64 -12.29
N ILE A 260 -5.36 9.67 -12.54
CA ILE A 260 -4.21 9.60 -13.43
C ILE A 260 -2.96 9.43 -12.57
N VAL A 261 -2.16 8.40 -12.84
CA VAL A 261 -0.84 8.23 -12.20
C VAL A 261 0.06 9.39 -12.63
N VAL A 262 0.56 10.16 -11.67
CA VAL A 262 1.46 11.30 -11.91
C VAL A 262 2.91 10.89 -11.69
N GLU A 263 3.16 10.10 -10.66
CA GLU A 263 4.46 9.58 -10.28
C GLU A 263 4.27 8.16 -9.78
N THR A 264 5.17 7.24 -10.13
CA THR A 264 5.17 5.87 -9.62
C THR A 264 6.60 5.38 -9.49
N THR A 265 6.93 4.83 -8.33
CA THR A 265 8.24 4.25 -8.02
C THR A 265 8.04 2.89 -7.38
N THR A 266 8.77 1.88 -7.86
CA THR A 266 8.80 0.55 -7.25
C THR A 266 10.15 0.34 -6.56
N ARG A 267 10.13 -0.24 -5.35
CA ARG A 267 11.33 -0.64 -4.61
C ARG A 267 11.30 -2.14 -4.28
N PRO A 268 12.46 -2.83 -4.33
CA PRO A 268 13.77 -2.33 -4.78
C PRO A 268 13.77 -1.90 -6.26
N GLU A 269 14.62 -0.93 -6.61
CA GLU A 269 14.78 -0.49 -8.00
C GLU A 269 15.26 -1.68 -8.84
N SER A 270 14.64 -1.89 -10.00
CA SER A 270 15.14 -2.90 -10.94
C SER A 270 16.52 -2.46 -11.41
N ASP A 271 17.55 -3.30 -11.27
CA ASP A 271 18.90 -3.01 -11.77
C ASP A 271 18.85 -2.60 -13.25
N GLU A 272 18.93 -1.29 -13.51
CA GLU A 272 18.94 -0.70 -14.84
C GLU A 272 20.27 -1.02 -15.54
N SER A 273 20.42 -2.25 -16.03
CA SER A 273 21.40 -2.61 -17.06
C SER A 273 20.88 -3.62 -18.09
N GLY A 274 19.56 -3.77 -18.20
CA GLY A 274 18.91 -4.51 -19.27
C GLY A 274 17.40 -4.31 -19.21
N GLY A 275 16.78 -3.95 -20.33
CA GLY A 275 15.36 -3.57 -20.39
C GLY A 275 14.36 -4.65 -19.94
N LEU A 276 13.12 -4.16 -19.75
CA LEU A 276 11.91 -4.81 -19.23
C LEU A 276 11.79 -4.82 -17.70
N GLY A 277 10.81 -4.05 -17.22
CA GLY A 277 10.37 -4.02 -15.83
C GLY A 277 10.09 -5.41 -15.30
N THR A 278 10.63 -5.69 -14.12
CA THR A 278 10.35 -6.86 -13.27
C THR A 278 9.91 -8.13 -14.01
N ASN A 279 10.75 -8.65 -14.91
CA ASN A 279 10.72 -10.07 -15.24
C ASN A 279 11.50 -10.83 -14.15
N VAL A 280 10.98 -10.81 -12.92
CA VAL A 280 11.21 -11.94 -12.00
C VAL A 280 10.47 -13.09 -12.68
N PRO A 281 11.15 -14.12 -13.22
CA PRO A 281 10.46 -15.21 -13.89
C PRO A 281 9.38 -15.75 -12.96
N ASP A 282 8.21 -16.04 -13.51
CA ASP A 282 7.12 -16.67 -12.79
C ASP A 282 7.68 -17.89 -12.01
N GLY A 283 7.61 -17.85 -10.68
CA GLY A 283 8.15 -18.88 -9.79
C GLY A 283 9.58 -18.69 -9.24
N SER A 284 10.21 -17.52 -9.39
CA SER A 284 11.48 -17.22 -8.67
C SER A 284 11.24 -16.63 -7.29
N PHE A 285 12.08 -17.03 -6.33
CA PHE A 285 11.91 -16.71 -4.91
C PHE A 285 12.25 -15.24 -4.62
N VAL A 286 11.28 -14.48 -4.14
CA VAL A 286 11.42 -13.06 -3.78
C VAL A 286 11.58 -12.94 -2.26
N ASP A 287 12.78 -12.62 -1.79
CA ASP A 287 13.14 -12.59 -0.37
C ASP A 287 13.07 -11.19 0.27
N GLN A 288 12.63 -10.20 -0.50
CA GLN A 288 12.53 -8.80 -0.08
C GLN A 288 11.11 -8.28 -0.29
N ARG A 289 10.68 -7.40 0.62
CA ARG A 289 9.45 -6.64 0.49
C ARG A 289 9.48 -5.79 -0.78
N GLN A 290 8.45 -5.91 -1.61
CA GLN A 290 8.28 -5.12 -2.82
C GLN A 290 7.20 -4.06 -2.58
N VAL A 291 7.53 -2.79 -2.80
CA VAL A 291 6.58 -1.69 -2.58
C VAL A 291 6.50 -0.83 -3.82
N GLN A 292 5.32 -0.32 -4.12
CA GLN A 292 5.12 0.65 -5.19
C GLN A 292 4.36 1.85 -4.64
N PHE A 293 4.85 3.06 -4.88
CA PHE A 293 4.26 4.27 -4.33
C PHE A 293 4.45 5.46 -5.26
N GLY A 294 3.65 6.50 -5.04
CA GLY A 294 3.76 7.72 -5.81
C GLY A 294 2.55 8.62 -5.60
N GLU A 295 2.20 9.37 -6.64
CA GLU A 295 1.10 10.32 -6.63
C GLU A 295 0.13 10.08 -7.78
N VAL A 296 -1.15 10.30 -7.52
CA VAL A 296 -2.22 10.27 -8.51
C VAL A 296 -3.03 11.56 -8.49
N LEU A 297 -3.59 11.94 -9.63
CA LEU A 297 -4.39 13.14 -9.83
C LEU A 297 -5.82 12.78 -10.17
N ASN A 298 -6.79 13.35 -9.45
CA ASN A 298 -8.18 13.30 -9.85
C ASN A 298 -8.43 14.31 -10.99
N PRO A 299 -8.83 13.85 -12.19
CA PRO A 299 -8.98 14.72 -13.36
C PRO A 299 -10.18 15.68 -13.26
N ASN A 300 -11.16 15.39 -12.39
CA ASN A 300 -12.39 16.17 -12.29
C ASN A 300 -12.22 17.44 -11.44
N ASN A 301 -11.41 17.36 -10.38
CA ASN A 301 -11.21 18.47 -9.43
C ASN A 301 -9.74 18.92 -9.29
N GLY A 302 -8.79 18.21 -9.88
CA GLY A 302 -7.36 18.50 -9.80
C GLY A 302 -6.71 18.16 -8.46
N GLU A 303 -7.41 17.44 -7.57
CA GLU A 303 -6.84 17.00 -6.31
C GLU A 303 -5.80 15.91 -6.51
N GLN A 304 -4.70 15.98 -5.75
CA GLN A 304 -3.64 14.98 -5.76
C GLN A 304 -3.68 14.15 -4.48
N TYR A 305 -3.47 12.85 -4.63
CA TYR A 305 -3.39 11.89 -3.54
C TYR A 305 -2.12 11.07 -3.66
N ARG A 306 -1.53 10.72 -2.51
CA ARG A 306 -0.44 9.75 -2.48
C ARG A 306 -1.04 8.35 -2.51
N PHE A 307 -0.37 7.42 -3.15
CA PHE A 307 -0.68 5.99 -3.07
C PHE A 307 0.56 5.21 -2.66
N PHE A 308 0.31 4.02 -2.14
CA PHE A 308 1.30 3.00 -1.81
C PHE A 308 0.62 1.64 -1.94
N ASN A 309 1.33 0.66 -2.49
CA ASN A 309 0.89 -0.70 -2.69
C ASN A 309 2.01 -1.64 -2.18
N ASP A 310 1.67 -2.54 -1.27
CA ASP A 310 2.55 -3.65 -0.84
C ASP A 310 2.60 -4.80 -1.85
N ARG A 311 1.74 -4.74 -2.86
CA ARG A 311 1.82 -5.58 -4.06
C ARG A 311 1.88 -4.65 -5.26
N PRO A 312 3.07 -4.44 -5.86
CA PRO A 312 3.21 -3.59 -7.02
C PRO A 312 2.23 -3.97 -8.13
N ILE A 313 1.51 -2.99 -8.66
CA ILE A 313 0.68 -3.16 -9.84
C ILE A 313 1.62 -3.28 -11.03
N ARG A 314 1.56 -4.41 -11.73
CA ARG A 314 2.42 -4.70 -12.88
C ARG A 314 2.20 -3.66 -13.97
N ASP A 315 3.30 -3.22 -14.58
CA ASP A 315 3.31 -2.28 -15.69
C ASP A 315 2.66 -0.90 -15.45
N LEU A 316 2.37 -0.53 -14.19
CA LEU A 316 1.81 0.78 -13.85
C LEU A 316 2.82 1.90 -14.19
N ARG A 317 2.41 2.84 -15.04
CA ARG A 317 3.24 3.94 -15.57
C ARG A 317 2.60 5.30 -15.30
N GLU A 318 3.45 6.32 -15.32
CA GLU A 318 2.96 7.70 -15.36
C GLU A 318 2.04 7.91 -16.56
N GLY A 319 0.90 8.55 -16.31
CA GLY A 319 -0.16 8.70 -17.29
C GLY A 319 -1.12 7.53 -17.35
N ASP A 320 -0.99 6.45 -16.59
CA ASP A 320 -2.06 5.43 -16.57
C ASP A 320 -3.31 5.99 -15.89
N MET A 321 -4.49 5.61 -16.40
CA MET A 321 -5.76 5.88 -15.75
C MET A 321 -6.18 4.61 -15.01
N ILE A 322 -6.43 4.74 -13.72
CA ILE A 322 -6.75 3.61 -12.85
C ILE A 322 -7.86 4.00 -11.88
N GLU A 323 -8.76 3.07 -11.60
CA GLU A 323 -9.76 3.25 -10.57
C GLU A 323 -9.09 3.26 -9.20
N CYS A 324 -9.52 4.14 -8.31
CA CYS A 324 -9.01 4.17 -6.95
C CYS A 324 -10.10 4.43 -5.91
N ILE A 325 -9.83 3.98 -4.69
CA ILE A 325 -10.60 4.35 -3.51
C ILE A 325 -9.83 5.44 -2.78
N VAL A 326 -10.42 6.63 -2.65
CA VAL A 326 -9.80 7.75 -1.92
C VAL A 326 -10.22 7.69 -0.44
N LEU A 327 -9.26 7.36 0.42
CA LEU A 327 -9.40 7.41 1.87
C LEU A 327 -9.27 8.87 2.32
N THR A 328 -10.39 9.52 2.63
CA THR A 328 -10.40 10.85 3.23
C THR A 328 -10.18 10.74 4.74
N LYS A 329 -9.00 11.12 5.25
CA LYS A 329 -8.79 11.20 6.71
C LYS A 329 -9.75 12.25 7.26
N GLY A 330 -10.64 11.84 8.18
CA GLY A 330 -11.76 12.64 8.70
C GLY A 330 -11.38 13.86 9.56
N ARG A 331 -10.54 14.77 9.05
CA ARG A 331 -10.32 16.11 9.62
C ARG A 331 -9.77 17.09 8.57
N LYS A 332 -10.26 18.33 8.62
CA LYS A 332 -9.88 19.47 7.75
C LYS A 332 -8.35 19.54 7.57
N GLY A 333 -7.88 19.34 6.34
CA GLY A 333 -6.54 19.77 5.90
C GLY A 333 -5.51 18.67 5.60
N ARG A 334 -5.75 17.38 5.93
CA ARG A 334 -4.90 16.29 5.43
C ARG A 334 -5.41 15.83 4.07
N LYS A 335 -4.56 15.91 3.02
CA LYS A 335 -4.84 15.34 1.69
C LYS A 335 -5.16 13.85 1.86
N GLY A 336 -6.15 13.35 1.10
CA GLY A 336 -6.54 11.94 1.12
C GLY A 336 -5.44 11.00 0.63
N TYR A 337 -5.60 9.71 0.87
CA TYR A 337 -4.73 8.65 0.35
C TYR A 337 -5.50 7.86 -0.71
N ALA A 338 -4.90 7.57 -1.85
CA ALA A 338 -5.53 6.77 -2.91
C ALA A 338 -5.07 5.32 -2.81
N PHE A 339 -6.03 4.41 -2.77
CA PHE A 339 -5.80 2.99 -2.95
C PHE A 339 -6.12 2.62 -4.40
N LEU A 340 -5.11 2.17 -5.15
CA LEU A 340 -5.28 1.86 -6.57
C LEU A 340 -5.89 0.47 -6.74
N LEU A 341 -6.93 0.36 -7.56
CA LEU A 341 -7.55 -0.90 -7.93
C LEU A 341 -6.82 -1.46 -9.15
N GLY A 342 -5.85 -2.33 -8.90
CA GLY A 342 -5.09 -3.06 -9.93
C GLY A 342 -4.86 -4.51 -9.56
#